data_AF-A0A3C0JUM7-F1
#
_entry.id   AF-A0A3C0JUM7-F1
#
_cell.length_a   1.000
_cell.length_b   1.000
_cell.length_c   1.000
_cell.angle_alpha   90.00
_cell.angle_beta   90.00
_cell.angle_gamma   90.00
#
_symmetry.space_group_name_H-M   'P 1'
#
loop_
_entity.id
_entity.type
_entity.pdbx_description
1 polymer ?
#
loop_
_entity_poly.entity_id
_entity_poly.type
_entity_poly.pdbx_seq_one_letter_code
_entity_poly.pdbx_strand_id
1 'polypeptide(L)'
;FHGNFGVLVRAFTYILSFGAEGMSAISGNAVLNANYLMEALKDTYYLPYDRRCMHEAVFSANWQKARGASGLEIVKRLLDYGFHAPTLYFPMIVPEALMIEPTESETRETLDAFIQALKDIDREVTEDPDLVRGAPYTTPVSRLDEATAARQPDLRWR
;
A
#
# COMPACT_ATOMS: atom_id res chain seq x y z
N PHE A 1 5.76 -26.61 -26.55
CA PHE A 1 5.64 -25.15 -26.32
C PHE A 1 5.74 -24.89 -24.82
N HIS A 2 6.79 -24.19 -24.36
CA HIS A 2 7.15 -24.04 -22.93
C HIS A 2 6.44 -22.86 -22.21
N GLY A 3 5.27 -22.44 -22.68
CA GLY A 3 4.61 -21.23 -22.18
C GLY A 3 5.45 -19.97 -22.37
N ASN A 4 5.43 -19.07 -21.39
CA ASN A 4 6.19 -17.82 -21.44
C ASN A 4 7.65 -18.04 -21.01
N PHE A 5 8.45 -18.59 -21.93
CA PHE A 5 9.86 -18.95 -21.69
C PHE A 5 10.69 -17.80 -21.10
N GLY A 6 10.49 -16.56 -21.54
CA GLY A 6 11.22 -15.40 -21.03
C GLY A 6 10.98 -15.13 -19.54
N VAL A 7 9.77 -15.36 -19.04
CA VAL A 7 9.44 -15.23 -17.60
C VAL A 7 10.15 -16.32 -16.80
N LEU A 8 10.20 -17.54 -17.32
CA LEU A 8 10.90 -18.66 -16.68
C LEU A 8 12.40 -18.38 -16.56
N VAL A 9 13.02 -17.81 -17.59
CA VAL A 9 14.44 -17.41 -17.55
C VAL A 9 14.69 -16.38 -16.45
N ARG A 10 13.82 -15.37 -16.29
CA ARG A 10 13.97 -14.37 -15.21
C ARG A 10 13.91 -14.99 -13.83
N ALA A 11 12.91 -15.85 -13.58
CA ALA A 11 12.77 -16.54 -12.30
C ALA A 11 13.96 -17.46 -12.01
N PHE A 12 14.42 -18.21 -13.03
CA PHE A 12 15.58 -19.08 -12.90
C PHE A 12 16.86 -18.29 -12.57
N THR A 13 17.10 -17.18 -13.27
CA THR A 13 18.24 -16.31 -12.99
C THR A 13 18.16 -15.70 -11.59
N TYR A 14 16.98 -15.27 -11.12
CA TYR A 14 16.81 -14.77 -9.75
C TYR A 14 17.21 -15.83 -8.71
N ILE A 15 16.67 -17.04 -8.84
CA ILE A 15 16.98 -18.17 -7.92
C ILE A 15 18.49 -18.48 -7.93
N LEU A 16 19.10 -18.55 -9.11
CA LEU A 16 20.54 -18.85 -9.22
C LEU A 16 21.43 -17.74 -8.65
N SER A 17 21.06 -16.47 -8.83
CA SER A 17 21.84 -15.33 -8.35
C SER A 17 21.89 -15.27 -6.81
N PHE A 18 20.78 -15.62 -6.14
CA PHE A 18 20.69 -15.56 -4.68
C PHE A 18 21.08 -16.88 -3.99
N GLY A 19 20.88 -18.02 -4.66
CA GLY A 19 21.14 -19.33 -4.08
C GLY A 19 20.27 -19.62 -2.85
N ALA A 20 20.52 -20.76 -2.18
CA ALA A 20 19.69 -21.20 -1.06
C ALA A 20 19.69 -20.21 0.13
N GLU A 21 20.87 -19.70 0.49
CA GLU A 21 21.01 -18.75 1.61
C GLU A 21 20.34 -17.40 1.30
N GLY A 22 20.54 -16.86 0.10
CA GLY A 22 19.91 -15.61 -0.31
C GLY A 22 18.39 -15.71 -0.35
N MET A 23 17.84 -16.82 -0.87
CA MET A 23 16.39 -17.05 -0.87
C MET A 23 15.79 -17.11 0.55
N SER A 24 16.53 -17.68 1.51
CA SER A 24 16.11 -17.67 2.92
C SER A 24 16.16 -16.26 3.52
N ALA A 25 17.22 -15.49 3.21
CA ALA A 25 17.37 -14.11 3.68
C ALA A 25 16.28 -13.19 3.12
N ILE A 26 15.95 -13.32 1.83
CA ILE A 26 14.85 -12.62 1.17
C ILE A 26 13.55 -12.79 1.95
N SER A 27 13.17 -14.05 2.21
CA SER A 27 11.91 -14.35 2.93
C SER A 27 11.93 -13.78 4.35
N GLY A 28 13.05 -13.90 5.06
CA GLY A 28 13.21 -13.37 6.42
C GLY A 28 13.10 -11.85 6.47
N ASN A 29 13.73 -11.15 5.52
CA ASN A 29 13.73 -9.69 5.45
C ASN A 29 12.37 -9.13 5.05
N ALA A 30 11.64 -9.78 4.14
CA ALA A 30 10.26 -9.39 3.82
C ALA A 30 9.34 -9.46 5.05
N VAL A 31 9.45 -10.55 5.82
CA VAL A 31 8.69 -10.70 7.08
C VAL A 31 9.11 -9.66 8.12
N LEU A 32 10.41 -9.38 8.24
CA LEU A 32 10.94 -8.37 9.16
C LEU A 32 10.41 -6.97 8.81
N ASN A 33 10.49 -6.58 7.53
CA ASN A 33 10.04 -5.28 7.05
C ASN A 33 8.53 -5.09 7.32
N ALA A 34 7.71 -6.12 7.05
CA ALA A 34 6.28 -6.07 7.31
C ALA A 34 5.94 -5.90 8.80
N ASN A 35 6.61 -6.65 9.69
CA ASN A 35 6.39 -6.54 11.13
C ASN A 35 6.94 -5.23 11.70
N TYR A 36 8.04 -4.70 11.17
CA TYR A 36 8.56 -3.39 11.53
C TYR A 36 7.54 -2.28 11.27
N LEU A 37 7.00 -2.26 10.04
CA LEU A 37 5.94 -1.33 9.64
C LEU A 37 4.67 -1.55 10.46
N MET A 38 4.29 -2.80 10.70
CA MET A 38 3.11 -3.16 11.47
C MET A 38 3.16 -2.56 12.88
N GLU A 39 4.27 -2.82 13.59
CA GLU A 39 4.49 -2.36 14.96
C GLU A 39 4.52 -0.83 15.04
N ALA A 40 5.09 -0.16 14.04
CA ALA A 40 5.19 1.29 14.01
C ALA A 40 3.85 2.02 13.79
N LEU A 41 2.84 1.33 13.24
CA LEU A 41 1.54 1.90 12.84
C LEU A 41 0.34 1.39 13.64
N LYS A 42 0.47 0.33 14.45
CA LYS A 42 -0.66 -0.29 15.19
C LYS A 42 -1.42 0.62 16.14
N ASP A 43 -0.78 1.68 16.63
CA ASP A 43 -1.40 2.68 17.50
C ASP A 43 -1.99 3.86 16.72
N THR A 44 -1.75 3.93 15.40
CA THR A 44 -2.23 4.99 14.50
C THR A 44 -3.39 4.49 13.64
N TYR A 45 -3.29 3.26 13.12
CA TYR A 45 -4.34 2.62 12.32
C TYR A 45 -4.82 1.37 13.04
N TYR A 46 -6.13 1.11 12.98
CA TYR A 46 -6.69 -0.04 13.68
C TYR A 46 -6.10 -1.33 13.11
N LEU A 47 -5.51 -2.15 13.97
CA LEU A 47 -4.99 -3.47 13.62
C LEU A 47 -5.99 -4.55 14.08
N PRO A 48 -6.84 -5.10 13.19
CA PRO A 48 -7.90 -6.02 13.60
C PRO A 48 -7.37 -7.37 14.11
N TYR A 49 -6.17 -7.75 13.67
CA TYR A 49 -5.50 -9.01 14.03
C TYR A 49 -4.12 -8.70 14.58
N ASP A 50 -4.03 -8.33 15.85
CA ASP A 50 -2.77 -8.03 16.54
C ASP A 50 -1.97 -9.31 16.83
N ARG A 51 -1.20 -9.73 15.83
CA ARG A 51 -0.27 -10.87 15.88
C ARG A 51 0.87 -10.60 14.91
N ARG A 52 2.00 -11.27 15.10
CA ARG A 52 3.08 -11.28 14.10
C ARG A 52 2.51 -11.68 12.74
N CYS A 53 2.74 -10.85 11.75
CA CYS A 53 2.34 -11.11 10.38
C CYS A 53 3.47 -11.79 9.61
N MET A 54 3.18 -12.26 8.39
CA MET A 54 4.21 -12.76 7.48
C MET A 54 4.77 -11.59 6.66
N HIS A 55 4.69 -11.62 5.33
CA HIS A 55 5.30 -10.61 4.45
C HIS A 55 4.44 -9.34 4.25
N GLU A 56 3.22 -9.30 4.81
CA GLU A 56 2.29 -8.19 4.67
C GLU A 56 1.50 -7.95 5.97
N ALA A 57 1.02 -6.72 6.16
CA ALA A 57 0.16 -6.33 7.29
C ALA A 57 -1.15 -5.73 6.79
N VAL A 58 -2.26 -6.04 7.46
CA VAL A 58 -3.60 -5.53 7.13
C VAL A 58 -4.11 -4.64 8.25
N PHE A 59 -4.23 -3.35 7.96
CA PHE A 59 -4.87 -2.38 8.83
C PHE A 59 -6.30 -2.08 8.37
N SER A 60 -7.07 -1.47 9.25
CA SER A 60 -8.38 -0.91 8.93
C SER A 60 -8.36 0.61 9.16
N ALA A 61 -8.77 1.36 8.15
CA ALA A 61 -8.93 2.81 8.25
C ALA A 61 -10.26 3.25 8.93
N ASN A 62 -10.91 2.36 9.70
CA ASN A 62 -12.18 2.68 10.36
C ASN A 62 -12.08 3.87 11.34
N TRP A 63 -10.94 4.02 12.03
CA TRP A 63 -10.71 5.16 12.93
C TRP A 63 -10.65 6.49 12.18
N GLN A 64 -10.04 6.49 10.99
CA GLN A 64 -9.95 7.65 10.10
C GLN A 64 -11.32 7.92 9.45
N LYS A 65 -12.04 6.86 9.05
CA LYS A 65 -13.38 6.97 8.48
C LYS A 65 -14.38 7.59 9.46
N ALA A 66 -14.29 7.24 10.74
CA ALA A 66 -15.11 7.87 11.78
C ALA A 66 -14.84 9.39 11.93
N ARG A 67 -13.66 9.85 11.50
CA ARG A 67 -13.28 11.28 11.43
C ARG A 67 -13.49 11.92 10.06
N GLY A 68 -14.07 11.18 9.10
CA GLY A 68 -14.50 11.71 7.82
C GLY A 68 -13.51 11.53 6.66
N ALA A 69 -12.53 10.62 6.78
CA ALA A 69 -11.65 10.21 5.70
C ALA A 69 -11.64 8.68 5.55
N SER A 70 -12.16 8.17 4.43
CA SER A 70 -12.16 6.73 4.15
C SER A 70 -10.75 6.22 3.81
N GLY A 71 -10.59 4.90 3.71
CA GLY A 71 -9.36 4.29 3.20
C GLY A 71 -8.98 4.83 1.81
N LEU A 72 -9.97 5.14 0.95
CA LEU A 72 -9.73 5.76 -0.35
C LEU A 72 -9.05 7.13 -0.21
N GLU A 73 -9.51 7.95 0.74
CA GLU A 73 -8.99 9.30 0.93
C GLU A 73 -7.54 9.26 1.43
N ILE A 74 -7.23 8.33 2.32
CA ILE A 74 -5.88 8.09 2.84
C ILE A 74 -4.93 7.69 1.71
N VAL A 75 -5.32 6.73 0.87
CA VAL A 75 -4.44 6.29 -0.23
C VAL A 75 -4.32 7.33 -1.34
N LYS A 76 -5.34 8.18 -1.56
CA LYS A 76 -5.22 9.31 -2.50
C LYS A 76 -4.29 10.39 -1.96
N ARG A 77 -4.36 10.67 -0.65
CA ARG A 77 -3.45 11.60 0.01
C ARG A 77 -2.00 11.10 -0.01
N LEU A 78 -1.80 9.80 0.13
CA LEU A 78 -0.49 9.16 0.05
C LEU A 78 0.23 9.40 -1.30
N LEU A 79 -0.51 9.60 -2.40
CA LEU A 79 0.06 9.96 -3.69
C LEU A 79 0.79 11.32 -3.65
N ASP A 80 0.31 12.27 -2.84
CA ASP A 80 0.96 13.57 -2.70
C ASP A 80 2.31 13.49 -1.99
N TYR A 81 2.53 12.43 -1.21
CA TYR A 81 3.80 12.10 -0.57
C TYR A 81 4.75 11.33 -1.51
N GLY A 82 4.36 11.09 -2.76
CA GLY A 82 5.16 10.38 -3.74
C GLY A 82 5.12 8.85 -3.60
N PHE A 83 4.21 8.32 -2.77
CA PHE A 83 4.04 6.88 -2.59
C PHE A 83 2.87 6.35 -3.40
N HIS A 84 3.04 5.16 -3.98
CA HIS A 84 1.92 4.43 -4.57
C HIS A 84 1.01 3.90 -3.45
N ALA A 85 -0.30 3.87 -3.72
CA ALA A 85 -1.28 3.31 -2.81
C ALA A 85 -1.00 1.82 -2.51
N PRO A 86 -1.10 1.36 -1.25
CA PRO A 86 -1.14 -0.07 -0.95
C PRO A 86 -2.44 -0.70 -1.48
N THR A 87 -2.58 -2.01 -1.31
CA THR A 87 -3.82 -2.69 -1.67
C THR A 87 -4.95 -2.21 -0.78
N LEU A 88 -6.03 -1.68 -1.38
CA LEU A 88 -7.18 -1.11 -0.69
C LEU A 88 -8.39 -2.06 -0.79
N TYR A 89 -9.20 -2.12 0.26
CA TYR A 89 -10.47 -2.87 0.33
C TYR A 89 -10.35 -4.39 0.12
N PHE A 90 -9.15 -4.94 0.32
CA PHE A 90 -8.91 -6.38 0.40
C PHE A 90 -7.98 -6.70 1.59
N PRO A 91 -8.22 -7.79 2.34
CA PRO A 91 -9.32 -8.75 2.20
C PRO A 91 -10.67 -8.18 2.67
N MET A 92 -11.79 -8.63 2.08
CA MET A 92 -13.14 -8.09 2.37
C MET A 92 -13.63 -8.32 3.81
N ILE A 93 -12.98 -9.20 4.57
CA ILE A 93 -13.29 -9.44 5.99
C ILE A 93 -12.77 -8.32 6.91
N VAL A 94 -11.98 -7.38 6.37
CA VAL A 94 -11.52 -6.18 7.08
C VAL A 94 -12.18 -4.96 6.42
N PRO A 95 -13.07 -4.23 7.12
CA PRO A 95 -13.64 -3.00 6.57
C PRO A 95 -12.56 -1.92 6.45
N GLU A 96 -12.61 -1.13 5.37
CA GLU A 96 -11.60 -0.09 5.11
C GLU A 96 -10.16 -0.63 5.11
N ALA A 97 -9.98 -1.85 4.57
CA ALA A 97 -8.69 -2.53 4.58
C ALA A 97 -7.60 -1.73 3.86
N LEU A 98 -6.45 -1.57 4.52
CA LEU A 98 -5.18 -1.12 3.96
C LEU A 98 -4.18 -2.28 4.12
N MET A 99 -3.91 -3.01 3.04
CA MET A 99 -3.01 -4.16 3.02
C MET A 99 -1.66 -3.76 2.41
N ILE A 100 -0.64 -3.76 3.26
CA ILE A 100 0.69 -3.21 2.98
C ILE A 100 1.72 -4.34 2.96
N GLU A 101 2.40 -4.51 1.83
CA GLU A 101 3.48 -5.47 1.61
C GLU A 101 4.76 -4.70 1.22
N PRO A 102 5.73 -4.51 2.13
CA PRO A 102 6.95 -3.77 1.82
C PRO A 102 7.98 -4.57 1.03
N THR A 103 7.87 -5.91 1.00
CA THR A 103 8.89 -6.83 0.46
C THR A 103 10.27 -6.69 1.12
N GLU A 104 11.26 -7.46 0.69
CA GLU A 104 12.63 -7.44 1.23
C GLU A 104 13.51 -6.34 0.64
N SER A 105 13.16 -5.83 -0.55
CA SER A 105 14.02 -4.94 -1.32
C SER A 105 13.98 -3.49 -0.87
N GLU A 106 12.96 -3.11 -0.10
CA GLU A 106 12.84 -1.75 0.43
C GLU A 106 13.80 -1.52 1.60
N THR A 107 14.43 -0.35 1.60
CA THR A 107 15.34 0.03 2.69
C THR A 107 14.55 0.51 3.90
N ARG A 108 15.20 0.49 5.07
CA ARG A 108 14.59 1.03 6.29
C ARG A 108 14.18 2.50 6.12
N GLU A 109 14.98 3.29 5.41
CA GLU A 109 14.70 4.70 5.14
C GLU A 109 13.40 4.88 4.34
N THR A 110 13.14 4.02 3.34
CA THR A 110 11.85 4.03 2.62
C THR A 110 10.70 3.65 3.54
N LEU A 111 10.87 2.62 4.38
CA LEU A 111 9.84 2.22 5.34
C LEU A 111 9.53 3.34 6.33
N ASP A 112 10.54 3.99 6.88
CA ASP A 112 10.41 5.10 7.82
C ASP A 112 9.67 6.28 7.18
N ALA A 113 10.02 6.64 5.94
CA ALA A 113 9.34 7.68 5.19
C ALA A 113 7.87 7.33 4.91
N PHE A 114 7.58 6.07 4.57
CA PHE A 114 6.21 5.60 4.34
C PHE A 114 5.38 5.60 5.63
N ILE A 115 5.95 5.12 6.74
CA ILE A 115 5.32 5.16 8.07
C ILE A 115 5.03 6.60 8.48
N GLN A 116 6.00 7.51 8.27
CA GLN A 116 5.83 8.92 8.62
C GLN A 116 4.73 9.56 7.78
N ALA A 117 4.67 9.29 6.47
CA ALA A 117 3.58 9.76 5.61
C ALA A 117 2.22 9.30 6.12
N LEU A 118 2.05 8.02 6.50
CA LEU A 118 0.79 7.53 7.04
C LEU A 118 0.42 8.17 8.39
N LYS A 119 1.39 8.44 9.26
CA LYS A 119 1.17 9.16 10.54
C LYS A 119 0.81 10.62 10.32
N ASP A 120 1.43 11.27 9.34
CA ASP A 120 1.11 12.64 8.98
C ASP A 120 -0.31 12.73 8.41
N ILE A 121 -0.68 11.82 7.51
CA ILE A 121 -2.04 11.73 6.97
C ILE A 121 -3.05 11.51 8.10
N ASP A 122 -2.76 10.63 9.06
CA ASP A 122 -3.62 10.40 10.22
C ASP A 122 -3.88 11.68 11.04
N ARG A 123 -2.84 12.51 11.21
CA ARG A 123 -2.93 13.81 11.85
C ARG A 123 -3.74 14.79 10.99
N GLU A 124 -3.46 14.86 9.69
CA GLU A 124 -4.18 15.70 8.72
C GLU A 124 -5.68 15.39 8.71
N VAL A 125 -6.09 14.13 8.86
CA VAL A 125 -7.52 13.74 8.98
C VAL A 125 -8.23 14.46 10.12
N THR A 126 -7.53 14.87 11.18
CA THR A 126 -8.09 15.64 12.28
C THR A 126 -7.93 17.15 12.08
N GLU A 127 -6.74 17.59 11.65
CA GLU A 127 -6.38 19.01 11.59
C GLU A 127 -6.96 19.73 10.36
N ASP A 128 -6.92 19.07 9.20
CA ASP A 128 -7.44 19.58 7.93
C ASP A 128 -8.06 18.44 7.11
N PRO A 129 -9.29 18.02 7.44
CA PRO A 129 -9.95 16.91 6.75
C PRO A 129 -10.19 17.20 5.26
N ASP A 130 -10.34 18.47 4.87
CA ASP A 130 -10.60 18.85 3.48
C ASP A 130 -9.36 18.66 2.61
N LEU A 131 -8.16 18.88 3.17
CA LEU A 131 -6.90 18.52 2.52
C LEU A 131 -6.85 17.03 2.17
N VAL A 132 -7.23 16.16 3.11
CA VAL A 132 -7.18 14.70 2.85
C VAL A 132 -8.26 14.28 1.85
N ARG A 133 -9.46 14.88 1.91
CA ARG A 133 -10.56 14.57 0.97
C ARG A 133 -10.32 15.07 -0.44
N GLY A 134 -9.71 16.24 -0.59
CA GLY A 134 -9.45 16.85 -1.89
C GLY A 134 -8.26 16.25 -2.64
N ALA A 135 -7.42 15.47 -1.96
CA ALA A 135 -6.27 14.80 -2.56
C ALA A 135 -6.64 13.87 -3.75
N PRO A 136 -5.75 13.68 -4.73
CA PRO A 136 -4.39 14.22 -4.81
C PRO A 136 -4.32 15.62 -5.44
N TYR A 137 -3.27 16.36 -5.12
CA TYR A 137 -2.97 17.71 -5.61
C TYR A 137 -1.69 17.80 -6.47
N THR A 138 -0.71 16.92 -6.25
CA THR A 138 0.60 17.02 -6.92
C THR A 138 0.72 16.12 -8.15
N THR A 139 -0.24 15.23 -8.37
CA THR A 139 -0.25 14.30 -9.50
C THR A 139 -0.63 15.00 -10.81
N PRO A 140 -0.21 14.48 -11.99
CA PRO A 140 -0.52 15.09 -13.29
C PRO A 140 -2.01 15.26 -13.59
N VAL A 141 -2.85 14.41 -12.99
CA VAL A 141 -4.31 14.48 -13.02
C VAL A 141 -4.84 14.25 -11.62
N SER A 142 -5.99 14.86 -11.31
CA SER A 142 -6.69 14.68 -10.04
C SER A 142 -7.64 13.47 -10.11
N ARG A 143 -8.63 13.39 -9.21
CA ARG A 143 -9.63 12.31 -9.18
C ARG A 143 -10.38 12.25 -10.51
N LEU A 144 -10.42 11.05 -11.09
CA LEU A 144 -11.15 10.77 -12.32
C LEU A 144 -12.63 10.54 -12.02
N ASP A 145 -13.50 10.92 -12.96
CA ASP A 145 -14.92 10.62 -12.88
C ASP A 145 -15.20 9.18 -13.32
N GLU A 146 -15.02 8.25 -12.37
CA GLU A 146 -15.24 6.82 -12.57
C GLU A 146 -16.70 6.51 -12.94
N ALA A 147 -17.67 7.30 -12.45
CA ALA A 147 -19.08 7.08 -12.71
C ALA A 147 -19.43 7.37 -14.17
N THR A 148 -18.95 8.49 -14.71
CA THR A 148 -19.12 8.82 -16.12
C THR A 148 -18.33 7.86 -17.00
N ALA A 149 -17.08 7.53 -16.65
CA ALA A 149 -16.26 6.59 -17.42
C ALA A 149 -16.93 5.20 -17.54
N ALA A 150 -17.57 4.71 -16.47
CA ALA A 150 -18.29 3.43 -16.50
C ALA A 150 -19.60 3.48 -17.30
N ARG A 151 -20.31 4.63 -17.31
CA ARG A 151 -21.61 4.80 -17.98
C ARG A 151 -21.51 5.23 -19.44
N GLN A 152 -20.46 5.97 -19.79
CA GLN A 152 -20.21 6.54 -21.12
C GLN A 152 -18.75 6.29 -21.54
N PRO A 153 -18.34 5.02 -21.72
CA PRO A 153 -16.96 4.70 -22.00
C PRO A 153 -16.55 5.14 -23.41
N ASP A 154 -15.51 5.97 -23.50
CA ASP A 154 -14.77 6.19 -24.75
C ASP A 154 -13.53 5.28 -24.78
N LEU A 155 -13.59 4.24 -25.61
CA LEU A 155 -12.61 3.15 -25.63
C LEU A 155 -11.58 3.29 -26.75
N ARG A 156 -11.67 4.32 -27.60
CA ARG A 156 -10.82 4.44 -28.80
C ARG A 156 -10.51 5.90 -29.10
N TRP A 157 -9.23 6.21 -29.27
CA TRP A 157 -8.81 7.50 -29.82
C TRP A 157 -9.29 7.67 -31.27
N ARG A 158 -9.70 8.88 -31.65
CA ARG A 158 -10.21 9.24 -32.98
C ARG A 158 -9.44 10.40 -33.58
#